data_AF-A0A1H3FAY6-F1
#
_entry.id   AF-A0A1H3FAY6-F1
#
_cell.length_a   1.000
_cell.length_b   1.000
_cell.length_c   1.000
_cell.angle_alpha   90.00
_cell.angle_beta   90.00
_cell.angle_gamma   90.00
#
_symmetry.space_group_name_H-M   'P 1'
#
loop_
_entity.id
_entity.type
_entity.pdbx_description
1 polymer ?
#
loop_
_entity_poly.entity_id
_entity_poly.type
_entity_poly.pdbx_seq_one_letter_code
_entity_poly.pdbx_strand_id
1 'polypeptide(L)'
;MPISANHRFRNTYHFTSLENLESIIDNGIFSTNQKLARGITHVNVAEQGIQGRRALMQVPGTNGRCVHDYVPFYFAKKTPMQLAVLHKKNVDQQFIIYLSVPILLLESRPGAYFTNASANTEVPPNFFSGNQSHQLDQLDWRTIDSDRWRYDNDDERHRKMVELLLPDHVPLGEINQIITWNRSISDIVRQIFQNKGVAAPAVVEGNFQHYYGEPGNWGTSLVTGPFFLKYSFDEVVSGVVSFQRQVRPKFQSLGEALQAVRASFTAIKELEDIDGLGANYGPHNEDVGAHSRRVAGLVMNSPEYNQLDPVHREVLEMAAYLHDIGKGPKTRWANNFMDKADGEHPKKSLPMLKRILTEDLPVLPPDLVRKIVMLVTYDDLLGEIVAKGRNKSQLFDIVTSPEDINMLVALSKADIGSLNQIWLAQVSGGIDVLRNEVLQRLQGNVLW
;
A
#
# COMPACT_ATOMS: atom_id res chain seq x y z
N MET A 1 -32.40 -22.36 -16.26
CA MET A 1 -32.78 -21.23 -17.15
C MET A 1 -31.50 -20.52 -17.56
N PRO A 2 -31.38 -19.99 -18.78
CA PRO A 2 -30.18 -19.26 -19.19
C PRO A 2 -30.04 -17.91 -18.45
N ILE A 3 -28.83 -17.36 -18.41
CA ILE A 3 -28.51 -16.03 -17.91
C ILE A 3 -29.41 -15.02 -18.62
N SER A 4 -30.11 -14.21 -17.83
CA SER A 4 -30.97 -13.12 -18.28
C SER A 4 -30.24 -12.18 -19.25
N ALA A 5 -30.94 -11.71 -20.29
CA ALA A 5 -30.38 -10.84 -21.32
C ALA A 5 -29.68 -9.59 -20.75
N ASN A 6 -30.16 -9.10 -19.59
CA ASN A 6 -29.60 -7.95 -18.87
C ASN A 6 -28.20 -8.19 -18.29
N HIS A 7 -27.74 -9.45 -18.21
CA HIS A 7 -26.45 -9.80 -17.64
C HIS A 7 -25.48 -10.38 -18.66
N ARG A 8 -25.94 -10.92 -19.80
CA ARG A 8 -25.11 -11.67 -20.76
C ARG A 8 -23.90 -10.91 -21.33
N PHE A 9 -23.95 -9.58 -21.36
CA PHE A 9 -22.86 -8.72 -21.84
C PHE A 9 -21.79 -8.43 -20.77
N ARG A 10 -22.02 -8.84 -19.52
CA ARG A 10 -21.13 -8.53 -18.39
C ARG A 10 -19.90 -9.42 -18.43
N ASN A 11 -18.82 -8.86 -17.92
CA ASN A 11 -17.60 -9.60 -17.60
C ASN A 11 -17.42 -9.69 -16.08
N THR A 12 -16.56 -10.62 -15.67
CA THR A 12 -16.02 -10.71 -14.31
C THR A 12 -14.51 -10.55 -14.35
N TYR A 13 -13.90 -10.26 -13.19
CA TYR A 13 -12.55 -9.73 -13.12
C TYR A 13 -11.70 -10.41 -12.06
N HIS A 14 -10.52 -10.88 -12.45
CA HIS A 14 -9.48 -11.39 -11.58
C HIS A 14 -8.30 -10.42 -11.62
N PHE A 15 -7.92 -9.81 -10.48
CA PHE A 15 -6.76 -8.94 -10.44
C PHE A 15 -5.52 -9.67 -9.92
N THR A 16 -4.37 -9.31 -10.46
CA THR A 16 -3.07 -9.93 -10.14
C THR A 16 -1.93 -8.93 -10.35
N SER A 17 -0.75 -9.24 -9.84
CA SER A 17 0.47 -8.49 -10.18
C SER A 17 0.85 -8.68 -11.64
N LEU A 18 1.30 -7.62 -12.30
CA LEU A 18 1.88 -7.65 -13.64
C LEU A 18 3.03 -8.66 -13.75
N GLU A 19 3.80 -8.86 -12.68
CA GLU A 19 4.90 -9.84 -12.65
C GLU A 19 4.43 -11.28 -12.88
N ASN A 20 3.16 -11.58 -12.59
CA ASN A 20 2.60 -12.92 -12.81
C ASN A 20 2.22 -13.16 -14.28
N LEU A 21 2.24 -12.12 -15.13
CA LEU A 21 1.68 -12.20 -16.48
C LEU A 21 2.40 -13.24 -17.35
N GLU A 22 3.72 -13.32 -17.31
CA GLU A 22 4.45 -14.33 -18.10
C GLU A 22 4.05 -15.76 -17.73
N SER A 23 3.97 -16.06 -16.43
CA SER A 23 3.50 -17.37 -15.96
C SER A 23 2.06 -17.63 -16.38
N ILE A 24 1.20 -16.61 -16.38
CA ILE A 24 -0.20 -16.72 -16.81
C ILE A 24 -0.31 -16.92 -18.32
N ILE A 25 0.59 -16.35 -19.13
CA ILE A 25 0.64 -16.62 -20.57
C ILE A 25 0.99 -18.09 -20.81
N ASP A 26 1.98 -18.61 -20.09
CA ASP A 26 2.45 -19.99 -20.27
C ASP A 26 1.43 -21.02 -19.76
N ASN A 27 0.72 -20.71 -18.68
CA ASN A 27 -0.05 -21.69 -17.92
C ASN A 27 -1.55 -21.42 -17.84
N GLY A 28 -2.04 -20.24 -18.20
CA GLY A 28 -3.34 -19.74 -17.76
C GLY A 28 -3.36 -19.45 -16.25
N ILE A 29 -4.56 -19.39 -15.67
CA ILE A 29 -4.76 -19.13 -14.23
C ILE A 29 -5.19 -20.42 -13.56
N PHE A 30 -4.38 -20.95 -12.65
CA PHE A 30 -4.75 -22.10 -11.82
C PHE A 30 -5.38 -21.67 -10.50
N SER A 31 -6.30 -22.49 -9.99
CA SER A 31 -6.83 -22.35 -8.62
C SER A 31 -5.70 -22.54 -7.60
N THR A 32 -5.90 -22.07 -6.37
CA THR A 32 -4.85 -22.12 -5.33
C THR A 32 -4.32 -23.54 -5.11
N ASN A 33 -5.21 -24.53 -5.01
CA ASN A 33 -4.80 -25.93 -4.83
C ASN A 33 -4.04 -26.48 -6.05
N GLN A 34 -4.46 -26.11 -7.26
CA GLN A 34 -3.77 -26.54 -8.49
C GLN A 34 -2.41 -25.86 -8.66
N LYS A 35 -2.23 -24.61 -8.21
CA LYS A 35 -0.92 -23.93 -8.16
C LYS A 35 0.03 -24.64 -7.19
N LEU A 36 -0.44 -24.96 -5.98
CA LEU A 36 0.33 -25.69 -4.98
C LEU A 36 0.77 -27.05 -5.51
N ALA A 37 -0.15 -27.82 -6.10
CA ALA A 37 0.15 -29.14 -6.65
C ALA A 37 1.17 -29.11 -7.80
N ARG A 38 1.29 -27.99 -8.53
CA ARG A 38 2.23 -27.80 -9.64
C ARG A 38 3.50 -27.05 -9.26
N GLY A 39 3.64 -26.58 -8.02
CA GLY A 39 4.75 -25.73 -7.61
C GLY A 39 4.79 -24.38 -8.35
N ILE A 40 3.64 -23.86 -8.80
CA ILE A 40 3.56 -22.55 -9.46
C ILE A 40 3.48 -21.46 -8.39
N THR A 41 4.50 -20.61 -8.36
CA THR A 41 4.56 -19.46 -7.46
C THR A 41 4.22 -18.19 -8.21
N HIS A 42 3.31 -17.39 -7.65
CA HIS A 42 2.94 -16.07 -8.12
C HIS A 42 3.19 -15.06 -6.99
N VAL A 43 3.52 -13.82 -7.35
CA VAL A 43 3.47 -12.68 -6.43
C VAL A 43 2.05 -12.59 -5.89
N ASN A 44 1.91 -12.86 -4.60
CA ASN A 44 0.60 -12.89 -3.95
C ASN A 44 0.22 -11.48 -3.52
N VAL A 45 -0.83 -10.96 -4.13
CA VAL A 45 -1.43 -9.69 -3.73
C VAL A 45 -2.49 -9.86 -2.64
N ALA A 46 -2.94 -11.08 -2.35
CA ALA A 46 -4.01 -11.37 -1.40
C ALA A 46 -3.51 -11.64 0.04
N GLU A 47 -4.38 -11.40 1.01
CA GLU A 47 -4.10 -11.57 2.44
C GLU A 47 -4.08 -13.04 2.89
N GLN A 48 -3.08 -13.42 3.70
CA GLN A 48 -2.91 -14.80 4.19
C GLN A 48 -4.10 -15.32 5.00
N GLY A 49 -4.74 -14.48 5.85
CA GLY A 49 -5.90 -14.88 6.65
C GLY A 49 -7.13 -15.27 5.81
N ILE A 50 -7.28 -14.68 4.62
CA ILE A 50 -8.35 -15.02 3.67
C ILE A 50 -8.13 -16.42 3.07
N GLN A 51 -6.87 -16.81 2.84
CA GLN A 51 -6.54 -18.11 2.26
C GLN A 51 -6.95 -19.28 3.16
N GLY A 52 -6.79 -19.14 4.49
CA GLY A 52 -7.18 -20.18 5.45
C GLY A 52 -8.67 -20.51 5.39
N ARG A 53 -9.54 -19.48 5.37
CA ARG A 53 -11.00 -19.68 5.28
C ARG A 53 -11.41 -20.30 3.95
N ARG A 54 -10.82 -19.86 2.85
CA ARG A 54 -11.12 -20.36 1.50
C ARG A 54 -10.68 -21.82 1.29
N ALA A 55 -9.62 -22.25 1.95
CA ALA A 55 -9.19 -23.65 1.94
C ALA A 55 -10.21 -24.60 2.60
N LEU A 56 -10.98 -24.10 3.56
CA LEU A 56 -11.94 -24.90 4.34
C LEU A 56 -13.39 -24.71 3.90
N MET A 57 -13.71 -23.62 3.19
CA MET A 57 -15.06 -23.30 2.74
C MET A 57 -15.49 -24.24 1.61
N GLN A 58 -16.39 -25.18 1.93
CA GLN A 58 -16.91 -26.18 1.00
C GLN A 58 -17.91 -25.59 -0.01
N VAL A 59 -17.83 -26.03 -1.27
CA VAL A 59 -18.79 -25.66 -2.31
C VAL A 59 -19.90 -26.73 -2.37
N PRO A 60 -21.17 -26.38 -2.14
CA PRO A 60 -22.26 -27.35 -2.11
C PRO A 60 -22.41 -28.17 -3.40
N GLY A 61 -22.63 -29.48 -3.26
CA GLY A 61 -22.89 -30.38 -4.39
C GLY A 61 -21.64 -30.81 -5.19
N THR A 62 -20.44 -30.63 -4.64
CA THR A 62 -19.18 -30.85 -5.36
C THR A 62 -18.30 -31.97 -4.79
N ASN A 63 -18.87 -32.90 -4.03
CA ASN A 63 -18.16 -34.04 -3.43
C ASN A 63 -16.88 -33.64 -2.65
N GLY A 64 -16.95 -32.57 -1.85
CA GLY A 64 -15.87 -32.17 -0.95
C GLY A 64 -14.92 -31.10 -1.50
N ARG A 65 -15.19 -30.51 -2.68
CA ARG A 65 -14.37 -29.39 -3.19
C ARG A 65 -14.61 -28.14 -2.36
N CYS A 66 -13.54 -27.38 -2.18
CA CYS A 66 -13.52 -26.11 -1.46
C CYS A 66 -13.31 -24.93 -2.41
N VAL A 67 -13.45 -23.70 -1.91
CA VAL A 67 -13.25 -22.48 -2.71
C VAL A 67 -11.83 -22.40 -3.32
N HIS A 68 -10.81 -22.98 -2.68
CA HIS A 68 -9.45 -23.08 -3.24
C HIS A 68 -9.30 -24.00 -4.44
N ASP A 69 -10.32 -24.80 -4.77
CA ASP A 69 -10.37 -25.57 -6.01
C ASP A 69 -10.91 -24.75 -7.20
N TYR A 70 -11.18 -23.46 -7.00
CA TYR A 70 -11.71 -22.54 -8.00
C TYR A 70 -10.80 -21.32 -8.19
N VAL A 71 -10.81 -20.77 -9.41
CA VAL A 71 -10.25 -19.47 -9.75
C VAL A 71 -11.34 -18.41 -9.55
N PRO A 72 -11.12 -17.41 -8.67
CA PRO A 72 -12.13 -16.40 -8.40
C PRO A 72 -12.06 -15.21 -9.35
N PHE A 73 -13.24 -14.77 -9.81
CA PHE A 73 -13.43 -13.55 -10.57
C PHE A 73 -14.55 -12.72 -9.93
N TYR A 74 -14.29 -11.47 -9.60
CA TYR A 74 -15.30 -10.57 -9.03
C TYR A 74 -16.23 -10.02 -10.10
N PHE A 75 -17.51 -9.85 -9.77
CA PHE A 75 -18.43 -9.07 -10.62
C PHE A 75 -18.16 -7.56 -10.54
N ALA A 76 -17.64 -7.09 -9.41
CA ALA A 76 -17.27 -5.69 -9.21
C ALA A 76 -15.89 -5.37 -9.82
N LYS A 77 -15.76 -4.18 -10.38
CA LYS A 77 -14.49 -3.66 -10.94
C LYS A 77 -13.50 -3.23 -9.85
N LYS A 78 -14.03 -2.67 -8.76
CA LYS A 78 -13.31 -2.28 -7.54
C LYS A 78 -13.82 -3.08 -6.37
N THR A 79 -12.92 -3.66 -5.59
CA THR A 79 -13.30 -4.48 -4.43
C THR A 79 -12.73 -3.92 -3.13
N PRO A 80 -13.45 -4.04 -2.00
CA PRO A 80 -12.89 -3.79 -0.67
C PRO A 80 -11.58 -4.54 -0.42
N MET A 81 -11.43 -5.76 -0.96
CA MET A 81 -10.20 -6.52 -0.86
C MET A 81 -9.03 -5.80 -1.56
N GLN A 82 -9.19 -5.33 -2.80
CA GLN A 82 -8.14 -4.54 -3.46
C GLN A 82 -7.75 -3.31 -2.64
N LEU A 83 -8.72 -2.58 -2.08
CA LEU A 83 -8.43 -1.41 -1.23
C LEU A 83 -7.60 -1.79 0.00
N ALA A 84 -7.91 -2.93 0.64
CA ALA A 84 -7.12 -3.46 1.76
C ALA A 84 -5.69 -3.83 1.35
N VAL A 85 -5.49 -4.37 0.13
CA VAL A 85 -4.15 -4.65 -0.41
C VAL A 85 -3.34 -3.36 -0.56
N LEU A 86 -3.95 -2.30 -1.08
CA LEU A 86 -3.27 -1.01 -1.25
C LEU A 86 -2.86 -0.40 0.09
N HIS A 87 -3.74 -0.42 1.09
CA HIS A 87 -3.44 0.14 2.42
C HIS A 87 -2.32 -0.61 3.18
N LYS A 88 -1.94 -1.82 2.77
CA LYS A 88 -0.73 -2.49 3.29
C LYS A 88 0.58 -1.92 2.75
N LYS A 89 0.52 -1.04 1.73
CA LYS A 89 1.67 -0.38 1.09
C LYS A 89 2.75 -1.37 0.64
N ASN A 90 2.34 -2.56 0.17
CA ASN A 90 3.24 -3.60 -0.32
C ASN A 90 3.25 -3.73 -1.84
N VAL A 91 2.33 -3.04 -2.51
CA VAL A 91 2.15 -3.11 -3.96
C VAL A 91 1.79 -1.72 -4.47
N ASP A 92 2.39 -1.33 -5.59
CA ASP A 92 1.97 -0.16 -6.34
C ASP A 92 0.79 -0.55 -7.24
N GLN A 93 -0.35 0.10 -7.06
CA GLN A 93 -1.58 -0.21 -7.79
C GLN A 93 -1.39 -0.18 -9.31
N GLN A 94 -0.49 0.68 -9.79
CA GLN A 94 -0.15 0.79 -11.21
C GLN A 94 0.36 -0.53 -11.81
N PHE A 95 0.93 -1.42 -10.98
CA PHE A 95 1.40 -2.74 -11.40
C PHE A 95 0.36 -3.85 -11.20
N ILE A 96 -0.88 -3.52 -10.80
CA ILE A 96 -2.00 -4.45 -10.76
C ILE A 96 -2.68 -4.45 -12.13
N ILE A 97 -2.86 -5.64 -12.72
CA ILE A 97 -3.64 -5.85 -13.95
C ILE A 97 -4.88 -6.68 -13.64
N TYR A 98 -5.93 -6.51 -14.43
CA TYR A 98 -7.13 -7.35 -14.36
C TYR A 98 -7.23 -8.23 -15.59
N LEU A 99 -7.55 -9.48 -15.34
CA LEU A 99 -7.88 -10.47 -16.35
C LEU A 99 -9.40 -10.62 -16.34
N SER A 100 -10.01 -10.43 -17.50
CA SER A 100 -11.45 -10.44 -17.64
C SER A 100 -11.93 -11.66 -18.39
N VAL A 101 -13.05 -12.23 -17.94
CA VAL A 101 -13.75 -13.33 -18.61
C VAL A 101 -15.23 -13.00 -18.75
N PRO A 102 -15.90 -13.49 -19.81
CA PRO A 102 -17.34 -13.27 -19.96
C PRO A 102 -18.12 -14.05 -18.89
N ILE A 103 -19.21 -13.45 -18.38
CA ILE A 103 -20.11 -14.10 -17.42
C ILE A 103 -20.69 -15.43 -17.97
N LEU A 104 -20.73 -15.56 -19.30
CA LEU A 104 -21.21 -16.75 -20.00
C LEU A 104 -20.45 -18.03 -19.63
N LEU A 105 -19.23 -17.93 -19.09
CA LEU A 105 -18.50 -19.09 -18.57
C LEU A 105 -19.25 -19.79 -17.42
N LEU A 106 -20.14 -19.09 -16.72
CA LEU A 106 -21.02 -19.71 -15.73
C LEU A 106 -21.91 -20.81 -16.33
N GLU A 107 -22.35 -20.66 -17.58
CA GLU A 107 -23.19 -21.63 -18.27
C GLU A 107 -22.38 -22.67 -19.03
N SER A 108 -21.31 -22.22 -19.70
CA SER A 108 -20.55 -23.08 -20.61
C SER A 108 -19.57 -24.00 -19.89
N ARG A 109 -19.21 -23.69 -18.63
CA ARG A 109 -18.20 -24.44 -17.88
C ARG A 109 -18.85 -25.33 -16.80
N PRO A 110 -18.82 -26.66 -16.97
CA PRO A 110 -19.32 -27.58 -15.95
C PRO A 110 -18.63 -27.35 -14.62
N GLY A 111 -19.43 -27.30 -13.54
CA GLY A 111 -18.93 -27.04 -12.20
C GLY A 111 -18.61 -25.57 -11.91
N ALA A 112 -18.95 -24.61 -12.79
CA ALA A 112 -18.89 -23.20 -12.43
C ALA A 112 -19.98 -22.82 -11.43
N TYR A 113 -19.64 -21.93 -10.50
CA TYR A 113 -20.54 -21.38 -9.49
C TYR A 113 -20.42 -19.87 -9.44
N PHE A 114 -21.46 -19.20 -8.93
CA PHE A 114 -21.35 -17.85 -8.43
C PHE A 114 -21.92 -17.76 -7.01
N THR A 115 -21.56 -16.70 -6.28
CA THR A 115 -22.02 -16.48 -4.91
C THR A 115 -23.02 -15.32 -4.81
N ASN A 116 -23.58 -15.06 -3.62
CA ASN A 116 -24.31 -13.81 -3.33
C ASN A 116 -23.55 -12.85 -2.39
N ALA A 117 -22.39 -13.28 -1.91
CA ALA A 117 -21.48 -12.51 -1.07
C ALA A 117 -20.06 -13.08 -1.22
N SER A 118 -19.05 -12.43 -0.64
CA SER A 118 -17.67 -12.90 -0.74
C SER A 118 -17.48 -14.32 -0.22
N ALA A 119 -16.78 -15.16 -0.99
CA ALA A 119 -16.43 -16.53 -0.61
C ALA A 119 -15.21 -16.54 0.34
N ASN A 120 -15.26 -15.73 1.40
CA ASN A 120 -14.24 -15.65 2.45
C ASN A 120 -14.81 -15.21 3.81
N THR A 121 -16.13 -15.16 3.94
CA THR A 121 -16.86 -14.88 5.18
C THR A 121 -16.72 -16.02 6.18
N GLU A 122 -17.02 -15.76 7.45
CA GLU A 122 -17.07 -16.81 8.48
C GLU A 122 -18.25 -17.76 8.25
N VAL A 123 -19.42 -17.21 7.98
CA VAL A 123 -20.59 -17.97 7.52
C VAL A 123 -20.53 -18.04 6.00
N PRO A 124 -20.43 -19.24 5.38
CA PRO A 124 -20.34 -19.36 3.94
C PRO A 124 -21.51 -18.66 3.22
N PRO A 125 -21.27 -17.98 2.09
CA PRO A 125 -22.34 -17.39 1.29
C PRO A 125 -23.16 -18.49 0.61
N ASN A 126 -24.27 -18.10 -0.01
CA ASN A 126 -24.98 -19.02 -0.89
C ASN A 126 -24.18 -19.21 -2.19
N PHE A 127 -24.09 -20.46 -2.64
CA PHE A 127 -23.46 -20.84 -3.91
C PHE A 127 -24.52 -21.29 -4.89
N PHE A 128 -24.45 -20.79 -6.11
CA PHE A 128 -25.38 -21.09 -7.18
C PHE A 128 -24.62 -21.67 -8.37
N SER A 129 -24.99 -22.87 -8.79
CA SER A 129 -24.42 -23.51 -9.98
C SER A 129 -24.91 -22.82 -11.26
N GLY A 130 -24.28 -23.13 -12.40
CA GLY A 130 -24.73 -22.65 -13.72
C GLY A 130 -26.22 -22.91 -14.03
N ASN A 131 -26.80 -23.99 -13.50
CA ASN A 131 -28.24 -24.30 -13.67
C ASN A 131 -29.17 -23.30 -12.95
N GLN A 132 -28.62 -22.56 -11.98
CA GLN A 132 -29.30 -21.56 -11.18
C GLN A 132 -28.96 -20.13 -11.61
N SER A 133 -28.48 -19.91 -12.84
CA SER A 133 -28.05 -18.60 -13.33
C SER A 133 -29.13 -17.50 -13.28
N HIS A 134 -30.42 -17.84 -13.25
CA HIS A 134 -31.52 -16.90 -12.98
C HIS A 134 -31.41 -16.19 -11.62
N GLN A 135 -30.66 -16.75 -10.65
CA GLN A 135 -30.40 -16.12 -9.36
C GLN A 135 -29.46 -14.91 -9.47
N LEU A 136 -28.82 -14.69 -10.63
CA LEU A 136 -28.06 -13.46 -10.90
C LEU A 136 -28.93 -12.20 -10.80
N ASP A 137 -30.21 -12.29 -11.16
CA ASP A 137 -31.15 -11.15 -11.09
C ASP A 137 -31.41 -10.71 -9.63
N GLN A 138 -31.06 -11.55 -8.63
CA GLN A 138 -31.25 -11.28 -7.21
C GLN A 138 -30.02 -10.64 -6.53
N LEU A 139 -28.90 -10.50 -7.25
CA LEU A 139 -27.72 -9.85 -6.71
C LEU A 139 -27.95 -8.34 -6.55
N ASP A 140 -27.30 -7.75 -5.56
CA ASP A 140 -27.32 -6.30 -5.34
C ASP A 140 -26.40 -5.59 -6.36
N TRP A 141 -26.85 -5.53 -7.61
CA TRP A 141 -26.11 -4.91 -8.70
C TRP A 141 -25.83 -3.42 -8.46
N ARG A 142 -26.67 -2.74 -7.68
CA ARG A 142 -26.43 -1.35 -7.27
C ARG A 142 -25.15 -1.24 -6.46
N THR A 143 -24.92 -2.14 -5.51
CA THR A 143 -23.69 -2.18 -4.71
C THR A 143 -22.49 -2.69 -5.51
N ILE A 144 -22.70 -3.72 -6.33
CA ILE A 144 -21.65 -4.31 -7.19
C ILE A 144 -21.09 -3.26 -8.17
N ASP A 145 -21.98 -2.54 -8.87
CA ASP A 145 -21.62 -1.56 -9.92
C ASP A 145 -21.23 -0.19 -9.34
N SER A 146 -21.41 0.05 -8.04
CA SER A 146 -21.08 1.33 -7.40
C SER A 146 -19.58 1.60 -7.37
N ASP A 147 -19.14 2.80 -7.73
CA ASP A 147 -17.75 3.26 -7.57
C ASP A 147 -17.39 3.66 -6.14
N ARG A 148 -18.35 3.63 -5.21
CA ARG A 148 -18.10 3.95 -3.81
C ARG A 148 -17.22 2.89 -3.17
N TRP A 149 -16.39 3.38 -2.25
CA TRP A 149 -15.49 2.54 -1.45
C TRP A 149 -15.62 2.78 0.06
N ARG A 150 -16.66 3.51 0.45
CA ARG A 150 -17.17 3.57 1.83
C ARG A 150 -18.44 2.71 1.87
N TYR A 151 -18.59 1.99 2.97
CA TYR A 151 -19.65 1.01 3.17
C TYR A 151 -20.29 1.26 4.52
N ASP A 152 -21.60 1.10 4.60
CA ASP A 152 -22.37 1.35 5.82
C ASP A 152 -22.16 0.22 6.85
N ASN A 153 -21.91 -1.00 6.37
CA ASN A 153 -21.67 -2.19 7.20
C ASN A 153 -20.85 -3.25 6.44
N ASP A 154 -20.45 -4.30 7.17
CA ASP A 154 -19.63 -5.39 6.61
C ASP A 154 -20.41 -6.24 5.58
N ASP A 155 -21.74 -6.38 5.76
CA ASP A 155 -22.57 -7.10 4.81
C ASP A 155 -22.57 -6.45 3.42
N GLU A 156 -22.58 -5.11 3.35
CA GLU A 156 -22.44 -4.37 2.08
C GLU A 156 -21.08 -4.61 1.41
N ARG A 157 -19.99 -4.67 2.20
CA ARG A 157 -18.66 -5.03 1.69
C ARG A 157 -18.68 -6.41 1.06
N HIS A 158 -19.31 -7.38 1.71
CA HIS A 158 -19.40 -8.75 1.21
C HIS A 158 -20.31 -8.86 -0.02
N ARG A 159 -21.45 -8.15 -0.08
CA ARG A 159 -22.30 -8.06 -1.28
C ARG A 159 -21.61 -7.38 -2.46
N LYS A 160 -20.64 -6.51 -2.24
CA LYS A 160 -19.81 -5.95 -3.31
C LYS A 160 -18.81 -6.96 -3.89
N MET A 161 -18.36 -7.90 -3.07
CA MET A 161 -17.32 -8.88 -3.41
C MET A 161 -17.91 -10.22 -3.87
N VAL A 162 -19.02 -10.19 -4.60
CA VAL A 162 -19.58 -11.40 -5.20
C VAL A 162 -18.63 -11.95 -6.25
N GLU A 163 -18.50 -13.27 -6.30
CA GLU A 163 -17.52 -13.98 -7.12
C GLU A 163 -18.20 -14.95 -8.09
N LEU A 164 -17.69 -15.00 -9.33
CA LEU A 164 -17.75 -16.15 -10.21
C LEU A 164 -16.55 -17.05 -9.88
N LEU A 165 -16.82 -18.34 -9.68
CA LEU A 165 -15.86 -19.36 -9.31
C LEU A 165 -15.74 -20.37 -10.46
N LEU A 166 -14.60 -20.37 -11.15
CA LEU A 166 -14.32 -21.27 -12.27
C LEU A 166 -13.42 -22.42 -11.80
N PRO A 167 -13.79 -23.69 -12.05
CA PRO A 167 -13.08 -24.82 -11.46
C PRO A 167 -11.68 -25.00 -12.06
N ASP A 168 -10.71 -25.27 -11.19
CA ASP A 168 -9.33 -25.73 -11.45
C ASP A 168 -8.43 -24.77 -12.24
N HIS A 169 -8.82 -24.35 -13.45
CA HIS A 169 -7.92 -23.71 -14.41
C HIS A 169 -8.63 -22.87 -15.47
N VAL A 170 -8.33 -21.58 -15.56
CA VAL A 170 -8.80 -20.72 -16.66
C VAL A 170 -7.69 -20.60 -17.71
N PRO A 171 -7.81 -21.22 -18.90
CA PRO A 171 -6.83 -21.06 -19.96
C PRO A 171 -6.82 -19.63 -20.49
N LEU A 172 -5.68 -19.20 -21.04
CA LEU A 172 -5.51 -17.86 -21.61
C LEU A 172 -6.59 -17.51 -22.64
N GLY A 173 -7.04 -18.48 -23.44
CA GLY A 173 -8.07 -18.27 -24.47
C GLY A 173 -9.47 -17.93 -23.93
N GLU A 174 -9.74 -18.14 -22.64
CA GLU A 174 -10.98 -17.70 -22.00
C GLU A 174 -10.92 -16.23 -21.53
N ILE A 175 -9.71 -15.65 -21.45
CA ILE A 175 -9.48 -14.26 -21.08
C ILE A 175 -9.76 -13.39 -22.30
N ASN A 176 -10.80 -12.56 -22.25
CA ASN A 176 -11.18 -11.70 -23.37
C ASN A 176 -10.52 -10.32 -23.32
N GLN A 177 -10.17 -9.84 -22.13
CA GLN A 177 -9.56 -8.53 -21.93
C GLN A 177 -8.52 -8.56 -20.81
N ILE A 178 -7.47 -7.74 -20.98
CA ILE A 178 -6.54 -7.38 -19.92
C ILE A 178 -6.68 -5.88 -19.68
N ILE A 179 -7.10 -5.52 -18.46
CA ILE A 179 -7.30 -4.13 -18.06
C ILE A 179 -6.03 -3.67 -17.31
N THR A 180 -5.49 -2.53 -17.72
CA THR A 180 -4.24 -1.96 -17.20
C THR A 180 -4.43 -0.55 -16.68
N TRP A 181 -3.49 -0.08 -15.86
CA TRP A 181 -3.56 1.24 -15.22
C TRP A 181 -3.61 2.39 -16.22
N ASN A 182 -2.70 2.40 -17.19
CA ASN A 182 -2.59 3.41 -18.24
C ASN A 182 -1.90 2.84 -19.48
N ARG A 183 -1.72 3.68 -20.50
CA ARG A 183 -1.03 3.34 -21.74
C ARG A 183 0.36 2.73 -21.53
N SER A 184 1.18 3.28 -20.63
CA SER A 184 2.53 2.77 -20.38
C SER A 184 2.51 1.31 -19.90
N ILE A 185 1.56 0.96 -19.02
CA ILE A 185 1.38 -0.44 -18.57
C ILE A 185 0.78 -1.30 -19.70
N SER A 186 -0.14 -0.76 -20.49
CA SER A 186 -0.65 -1.47 -21.68
C SER A 186 0.48 -1.85 -22.65
N ASP A 187 1.43 -0.95 -22.88
CA ASP A 187 2.56 -1.18 -23.78
C ASP A 187 3.51 -2.25 -23.23
N ILE A 188 3.76 -2.26 -21.91
CA ILE A 188 4.50 -3.33 -21.24
C ILE A 188 3.79 -4.68 -21.40
N VAL A 189 2.48 -4.75 -21.16
CA VAL A 189 1.68 -5.98 -21.34
C VAL A 189 1.80 -6.48 -22.78
N ARG A 190 1.61 -5.61 -23.78
CA ARG A 190 1.73 -5.98 -25.20
C ARG A 190 3.13 -6.50 -25.52
N GLN A 191 4.17 -5.87 -24.97
CA GLN A 191 5.56 -6.31 -25.17
C GLN A 191 5.80 -7.71 -24.59
N ILE A 192 5.26 -8.02 -23.41
CA ILE A 192 5.37 -9.35 -22.79
C ILE A 192 4.74 -10.42 -23.69
N PHE A 193 3.53 -10.18 -24.23
CA PHE A 193 2.90 -11.09 -25.19
C PHE A 193 3.70 -11.26 -26.48
N GLN A 194 4.23 -10.17 -27.03
CA GLN A 194 5.09 -10.21 -28.22
C GLN A 194 6.34 -11.05 -27.97
N ASN A 195 7.01 -10.87 -26.82
CA ASN A 195 8.20 -11.64 -26.46
C ASN A 195 7.91 -13.14 -26.30
N LYS A 196 6.72 -13.49 -25.83
CA LYS A 196 6.25 -14.89 -25.72
C LYS A 196 5.78 -15.49 -27.06
N GLY A 197 5.63 -14.67 -28.11
CA GLY A 197 5.09 -15.12 -29.40
C GLY A 197 3.62 -15.53 -29.34
N VAL A 198 2.87 -15.03 -28.36
CA VAL A 198 1.44 -15.36 -28.15
C VAL A 198 0.59 -14.13 -28.45
N ALA A 199 -0.54 -14.32 -29.15
CA ALA A 199 -1.48 -13.23 -29.40
C ALA A 199 -2.12 -12.76 -28.08
N ALA A 200 -2.03 -11.46 -27.81
CA ALA A 200 -2.64 -10.87 -26.62
C ALA A 200 -4.18 -10.82 -26.75
N PRO A 201 -4.93 -11.06 -25.65
CA PRO A 201 -6.30 -10.58 -25.53
C PRO A 201 -6.38 -9.05 -25.70
N ALA A 202 -7.60 -8.51 -25.79
CA ALA A 202 -7.75 -7.06 -25.89
C ALA A 202 -7.15 -6.35 -24.66
N VAL A 203 -6.09 -5.56 -24.87
CA VAL A 203 -5.44 -4.77 -23.81
C VAL A 203 -6.07 -3.39 -23.77
N VAL A 204 -6.75 -3.07 -22.67
CA VAL A 204 -7.51 -1.83 -22.48
C VAL A 204 -7.07 -1.09 -21.22
N GLU A 205 -7.28 0.21 -21.19
CA GLU A 205 -7.00 1.06 -20.03
C GLU A 205 -8.22 1.10 -19.12
N GLY A 206 -8.00 0.93 -17.81
CA GLY A 206 -9.06 0.81 -16.82
C GLY A 206 -9.81 2.11 -16.53
N ASN A 207 -9.30 3.25 -17.01
CA ASN A 207 -9.92 4.58 -16.97
C ASN A 207 -10.66 4.87 -15.66
N PHE A 208 -9.97 4.71 -14.53
CA PHE A 208 -10.47 4.93 -13.16
C PHE A 208 -11.58 4.00 -12.68
N GLN A 209 -12.12 3.10 -13.51
CA GLN A 209 -13.22 2.20 -13.12
C GLN A 209 -12.75 0.98 -12.33
N HIS A 210 -11.50 0.56 -12.53
CA HIS A 210 -10.91 -0.60 -11.84
C HIS A 210 -9.94 -0.19 -10.73
N TYR A 211 -9.56 1.09 -10.68
CA TYR A 211 -8.47 1.57 -9.85
C TYR A 211 -8.90 2.68 -8.89
N TYR A 212 -8.33 2.68 -7.69
CA TYR A 212 -8.54 3.68 -6.65
C TYR A 212 -7.66 4.90 -6.89
N GLY A 213 -8.25 5.99 -7.39
CA GLY A 213 -7.54 7.25 -7.64
C GLY A 213 -7.61 8.23 -6.47
N GLU A 214 -6.68 9.18 -6.40
CA GLU A 214 -6.74 10.30 -5.45
C GLU A 214 -7.95 11.22 -5.76
N PRO A 215 -8.81 11.56 -4.78
CA PRO A 215 -9.91 12.49 -5.01
C PRO A 215 -9.43 13.85 -5.52
N GLY A 216 -9.94 14.27 -6.68
CA GLY A 216 -9.51 15.52 -7.34
C GLY A 216 -8.30 15.36 -8.26
N ASN A 217 -7.59 14.22 -8.18
CA ASN A 217 -6.50 13.85 -9.08
C ASN A 217 -6.59 12.35 -9.42
N TRP A 218 -7.64 11.99 -10.15
CA TRP A 218 -7.99 10.59 -10.41
C TRP A 218 -6.90 9.82 -11.19
N GLY A 219 -6.01 10.55 -11.88
CA GLY A 219 -4.79 10.05 -12.55
C GLY A 219 -3.71 9.47 -11.64
N THR A 220 -3.81 9.71 -10.33
CA THR A 220 -2.82 9.30 -9.32
C THR A 220 -3.41 8.23 -8.42
N SER A 221 -2.59 7.25 -8.01
CA SER A 221 -3.02 6.20 -7.07
C SER A 221 -3.43 6.80 -5.73
N LEU A 222 -4.51 6.28 -5.14
CA LEU A 222 -4.99 6.67 -3.81
C LEU A 222 -3.94 6.42 -2.71
N VAL A 223 -3.14 5.36 -2.87
CA VAL A 223 -2.07 4.98 -1.95
C VAL A 223 -0.78 4.85 -2.74
N THR A 224 0.29 5.47 -2.25
CA THR A 224 1.63 5.32 -2.83
C THR A 224 2.24 3.99 -2.37
N GLY A 225 2.59 3.13 -3.33
CA GLY A 225 3.25 1.87 -3.05
C GLY A 225 4.76 2.00 -2.87
N PRO A 226 5.45 0.89 -2.57
CA PRO A 226 6.86 0.90 -2.23
C PRO A 226 7.77 1.40 -3.37
N PHE A 227 7.47 1.03 -4.62
CA PHE A 227 8.28 1.42 -5.76
C PHE A 227 8.22 2.94 -5.98
N PHE A 228 7.02 3.51 -6.06
CA PHE A 228 6.90 4.95 -6.30
C PHE A 228 7.33 5.79 -5.09
N LEU A 229 7.17 5.30 -3.86
CA LEU A 229 7.70 5.99 -2.68
C LEU A 229 9.23 6.04 -2.72
N LYS A 230 9.89 4.90 -2.97
CA LYS A 230 11.36 4.83 -3.07
C LYS A 230 11.90 5.65 -4.24
N TYR A 231 11.27 5.57 -5.41
CA TYR A 231 11.63 6.39 -6.57
C TYR A 231 11.58 7.89 -6.22
N SER A 232 10.52 8.32 -5.55
CA SER A 232 10.33 9.73 -5.17
C SER A 232 11.33 10.17 -4.10
N PHE A 233 11.65 9.29 -3.17
CA PHE A 233 12.72 9.48 -2.19
C PHE A 233 14.06 9.71 -2.89
N ASP A 234 14.44 8.83 -3.84
CA ASP A 234 15.70 8.94 -4.58
C ASP A 234 15.74 10.21 -5.44
N GLU A 235 14.62 10.57 -6.08
CA GLU A 235 14.49 11.79 -6.87
C GLU A 235 14.71 13.05 -6.01
N VAL A 236 14.13 13.10 -4.81
CA VAL A 236 14.32 14.22 -3.89
C VAL A 236 15.76 14.29 -3.40
N VAL A 237 16.35 13.17 -2.98
CA VAL A 237 17.76 13.14 -2.53
C VAL A 237 18.68 13.62 -3.65
N SER A 238 18.54 13.07 -4.86
CA SER A 238 19.33 13.47 -6.03
C SER A 238 19.10 14.94 -6.40
N GLY A 239 17.85 15.39 -6.38
CA GLY A 239 17.48 16.77 -6.68
C GLY A 239 18.03 17.78 -5.69
N VAL A 240 18.10 17.44 -4.39
CA VAL A 240 18.73 18.29 -3.37
C VAL A 240 20.25 18.30 -3.52
N VAL A 241 20.87 17.13 -3.71
CA VAL A 241 22.34 17.02 -3.84
C VAL A 241 22.87 17.74 -5.07
N SER A 242 22.13 17.70 -6.18
CA SER A 242 22.49 18.39 -7.43
C SER A 242 22.07 19.86 -7.49
N PHE A 243 21.37 20.37 -6.47
CA PHE A 243 20.84 21.72 -6.47
C PHE A 243 21.95 22.78 -6.44
N GLN A 244 22.01 23.61 -7.47
CA GLN A 244 22.93 24.74 -7.54
C GLN A 244 22.29 25.98 -6.91
N ARG A 245 22.72 26.26 -5.68
CA ARG A 245 22.19 27.37 -4.89
C ARG A 245 22.61 28.73 -5.45
N GLN A 246 21.63 29.61 -5.65
CA GLN A 246 21.84 31.01 -6.07
C GLN A 246 21.58 32.03 -4.94
N VAL A 247 20.80 31.65 -3.93
CA VAL A 247 20.37 32.53 -2.83
C VAL A 247 20.93 32.01 -1.50
N ARG A 248 21.28 32.92 -0.58
CA ARG A 248 21.77 32.56 0.75
C ARG A 248 20.72 31.72 1.50
N PRO A 249 21.11 30.61 2.16
CA PRO A 249 20.18 29.85 2.99
C PRO A 249 19.65 30.68 4.15
N LYS A 250 18.45 30.35 4.63
CA LYS A 250 17.85 30.96 5.82
C LYS A 250 18.71 30.75 7.07
N PHE A 251 19.28 29.56 7.24
CA PHE A 251 20.17 29.17 8.33
C PHE A 251 21.58 28.86 7.80
N GLN A 252 22.63 29.16 8.55
CA GLN A 252 24.02 28.90 8.13
C GLN A 252 24.49 27.47 8.46
N SER A 253 23.80 26.76 9.36
CA SER A 253 24.09 25.37 9.71
C SER A 253 22.82 24.62 10.12
N LEU A 254 22.90 23.28 10.16
CA LEU A 254 21.83 22.45 10.72
C LEU A 254 21.60 22.77 12.20
N GLY A 255 22.67 22.92 12.98
CA GLY A 255 22.61 23.36 14.38
C GLY A 255 21.93 24.72 14.59
N GLU A 256 22.16 25.71 13.71
CA GLU A 256 21.45 27.00 13.78
C GLU A 256 19.96 26.84 13.52
N ALA A 257 19.58 26.06 12.51
CA ALA A 257 18.19 25.76 12.23
C ALA A 257 17.50 25.07 13.42
N LEU A 258 18.18 24.10 14.05
CA LEU A 258 17.69 23.44 15.27
C LEU A 258 17.51 24.41 16.43
N GLN A 259 18.47 25.29 16.67
CA GLN A 259 18.36 26.32 17.71
C GLN A 259 17.16 27.23 17.45
N ALA A 260 16.94 27.62 16.19
CA ALA A 260 15.78 28.42 15.80
C ALA A 260 14.46 27.66 16.05
N VAL A 261 14.35 26.38 15.66
CA VAL A 261 13.16 25.54 15.89
C VAL A 261 12.89 25.31 17.38
N ARG A 262 13.94 25.10 18.19
CA ARG A 262 13.82 24.99 19.66
C ARG A 262 13.30 26.27 20.30
N ALA A 263 13.78 27.43 19.84
CA ALA A 263 13.34 28.73 20.33
C ALA A 263 11.92 29.08 19.84
N SER A 264 11.59 28.70 18.61
CA SER A 264 10.30 28.92 17.99
C SER A 264 10.02 27.82 16.99
N PHE A 265 9.07 26.93 17.31
CA PHE A 265 8.74 25.79 16.46
C PHE A 265 8.36 26.20 15.02
N THR A 266 7.74 27.37 14.86
CA THR A 266 7.34 27.93 13.58
C THR A 266 8.50 28.55 12.77
N ALA A 267 9.75 28.39 13.21
CA ALA A 267 10.93 28.90 12.51
C ALA A 267 11.11 28.30 11.10
N ILE A 268 10.51 27.15 10.80
CA ILE A 268 10.42 26.57 9.46
C ILE A 268 8.95 26.62 9.03
N LYS A 269 8.70 27.02 7.77
CA LYS A 269 7.35 27.21 7.23
C LYS A 269 6.48 25.96 7.44
N GLU A 270 7.01 24.78 7.13
CA GLU A 270 6.24 23.54 7.23
C GLU A 270 5.94 23.12 8.67
N LEU A 271 6.73 23.60 9.64
CA LEU A 271 6.41 23.45 11.06
C LEU A 271 5.30 24.43 11.47
N GLU A 272 5.30 25.66 10.98
CA GLU A 272 4.18 26.61 11.14
C GLU A 272 2.87 26.07 10.56
N ASP A 273 2.98 25.41 9.41
CA ASP A 273 1.87 24.81 8.67
C ASP A 273 1.23 23.62 9.42
N ILE A 274 1.92 22.97 10.36
CA ILE A 274 1.36 21.92 11.24
C ILE A 274 1.09 22.39 12.67
N ASP A 275 1.59 23.56 13.07
CA ASP A 275 1.37 24.09 14.42
C ASP A 275 -0.07 24.57 14.60
N GLY A 276 -0.79 24.03 15.59
CA GLY A 276 -2.22 24.25 15.78
C GLY A 276 -3.13 23.44 14.85
N LEU A 277 -2.59 22.48 14.07
CA LEU A 277 -3.38 21.48 13.36
C LEU A 277 -3.93 20.45 14.36
N GLY A 278 -5.18 20.62 14.78
CA GLY A 278 -5.83 19.68 15.69
C GLY A 278 -6.04 18.31 15.03
N ALA A 279 -5.83 17.23 15.77
CA ALA A 279 -6.16 15.87 15.34
C ALA A 279 -6.97 15.15 16.41
N ASN A 280 -8.10 14.54 16.01
CA ASN A 280 -8.88 13.67 16.88
C ASN A 280 -9.38 12.45 16.10
N TYR A 281 -8.45 11.52 15.91
CA TYR A 281 -8.71 10.18 15.42
C TYR A 281 -7.79 9.26 16.22
N GLY A 282 -8.33 8.19 16.81
CA GLY A 282 -7.54 7.32 17.68
C GLY A 282 -6.27 6.84 16.96
N PRO A 283 -5.06 6.95 17.57
CA PRO A 283 -4.76 7.32 18.97
C PRO A 283 -4.50 8.82 19.24
N HIS A 284 -4.54 9.70 18.23
CA HIS A 284 -4.23 11.12 18.37
C HIS A 284 -5.40 11.89 18.99
N ASN A 285 -5.10 12.65 20.05
CA ASN A 285 -6.05 13.50 20.76
C ASN A 285 -5.52 14.93 20.95
N GLU A 286 -4.59 15.33 20.08
CA GLU A 286 -3.82 16.55 20.24
C GLU A 286 -3.46 17.23 18.92
N ASP A 287 -2.85 18.40 19.05
CA ASP A 287 -2.25 19.14 17.95
C ASP A 287 -1.02 18.42 17.35
N VAL A 288 -0.91 18.38 16.02
CA VAL A 288 0.21 17.75 15.30
C VAL A 288 1.55 18.44 15.63
N GLY A 289 1.58 19.77 15.75
CA GLY A 289 2.80 20.48 16.17
C GLY A 289 3.24 20.10 17.59
N ALA A 290 2.30 20.00 18.53
CA ALA A 290 2.54 19.58 19.90
C ALA A 290 3.03 18.12 19.99
N HIS A 291 2.50 17.26 19.13
CA HIS A 291 2.95 15.89 18.95
C HIS A 291 4.41 15.87 18.49
N SER A 292 4.77 16.55 17.38
CA SER A 292 6.15 16.57 16.86
C SER A 292 7.17 17.08 17.88
N ARG A 293 6.83 18.09 18.68
CA ARG A 293 7.67 18.56 19.80
C ARG A 293 7.92 17.50 20.86
N ARG A 294 6.89 16.71 21.20
CA ARG A 294 7.06 15.60 22.15
C ARG A 294 7.89 14.47 21.58
N VAL A 295 7.69 14.11 20.32
CA VAL A 295 8.51 13.10 19.64
C VAL A 295 9.99 13.53 19.67
N ALA A 296 10.31 14.77 19.30
CA ALA A 296 11.66 15.30 19.40
C ALA A 296 12.23 15.22 20.83
N GLY A 297 11.42 15.57 21.84
CA GLY A 297 11.79 15.42 23.25
C GLY A 297 12.10 13.98 23.65
N LEU A 298 11.29 13.01 23.24
CA LEU A 298 11.50 11.59 23.52
C LEU A 298 12.72 11.04 22.78
N VAL A 299 12.92 11.44 21.53
CA VAL A 299 14.09 11.08 20.71
C VAL A 299 15.38 11.50 21.41
N MET A 300 15.47 12.76 21.88
CA MET A 300 16.66 13.28 22.58
C MET A 300 16.97 12.55 23.89
N ASN A 301 15.97 11.89 24.49
CA ASN A 301 16.14 11.12 25.73
C ASN A 301 16.32 9.60 25.46
N SER A 302 16.41 9.18 24.19
CA SER A 302 16.51 7.76 23.84
C SER A 302 17.95 7.23 23.98
N PRO A 303 18.12 5.93 24.32
CA PRO A 303 19.45 5.29 24.32
C PRO A 303 20.16 5.39 22.98
N GLU A 304 19.42 5.22 21.87
CA GLU A 304 19.92 5.29 20.52
C GLU A 304 20.51 6.68 20.21
N TYR A 305 19.81 7.77 20.59
CA TYR A 305 20.31 9.14 20.40
C TYR A 305 21.61 9.42 21.17
N ASN A 306 21.69 8.92 22.41
CA ASN A 306 22.88 9.10 23.25
C ASN A 306 24.13 8.41 22.70
N GLN A 307 23.99 7.41 21.83
CA GLN A 307 25.10 6.70 21.20
C GLN A 307 25.57 7.34 19.89
N LEU A 308 24.79 8.26 19.31
CA LEU A 308 25.14 8.96 18.08
C LEU A 308 26.20 10.05 18.35
N ASP A 309 27.03 10.31 17.34
CA ASP A 309 27.90 11.49 17.33
C ASP A 309 27.08 12.80 17.20
N PRO A 310 27.69 13.97 17.45
CA PRO A 310 26.96 15.24 17.45
C PRO A 310 26.22 15.56 16.14
N VAL A 311 26.78 15.18 14.98
CA VAL A 311 26.16 15.49 13.67
C VAL A 311 24.92 14.63 13.45
N HIS A 312 24.99 13.34 13.78
CA HIS A 312 23.85 12.44 13.66
C HIS A 312 22.75 12.74 14.70
N ARG A 313 23.11 13.25 15.87
CA ARG A 313 22.14 13.79 16.84
C ARG A 313 21.34 14.96 16.25
N GLU A 314 22.02 15.92 15.62
CA GLU A 314 21.35 17.04 14.95
C GLU A 314 20.41 16.56 13.83
N VAL A 315 20.86 15.60 13.01
CA VAL A 315 20.02 15.01 11.94
C VAL A 315 18.77 14.34 12.50
N LEU A 316 18.93 13.49 13.51
CA LEU A 316 17.82 12.75 14.11
C LEU A 316 16.82 13.68 14.80
N GLU A 317 17.29 14.70 15.52
CA GLU A 317 16.40 15.68 16.15
C GLU A 317 15.65 16.53 15.12
N MET A 318 16.32 17.01 14.07
CA MET A 318 15.65 17.77 13.01
C MET A 318 14.60 16.92 12.32
N ALA A 319 14.92 15.66 12.00
CA ALA A 319 13.96 14.73 11.43
C ALA A 319 12.78 14.46 12.37
N ALA A 320 13.00 14.38 13.69
CA ALA A 320 11.93 14.21 14.66
C ALA A 320 10.95 15.39 14.71
N TYR A 321 11.43 16.63 14.55
CA TYR A 321 10.53 17.78 14.37
C TYR A 321 9.78 17.71 13.04
N LEU A 322 10.44 17.26 11.98
CA LEU A 322 9.90 17.28 10.62
C LEU A 322 9.06 16.06 10.23
N HIS A 323 9.07 14.97 11.00
CA HIS A 323 8.49 13.67 10.56
C HIS A 323 7.05 13.80 10.05
N ASP A 324 6.28 14.69 10.68
CA ASP A 324 4.85 14.86 10.42
C ASP A 324 4.48 16.04 9.51
N ILE A 325 5.46 16.76 8.93
CA ILE A 325 5.18 17.95 8.09
C ILE A 325 4.28 17.63 6.90
N GLY A 326 4.32 16.38 6.42
CA GLY A 326 3.48 15.90 5.35
C GLY A 326 1.98 15.91 5.68
N LYS A 327 1.59 16.08 6.95
CA LYS A 327 0.20 16.30 7.42
C LYS A 327 -0.27 17.76 7.25
N GLY A 328 0.65 18.70 7.04
CA GLY A 328 0.34 20.09 6.69
C GLY A 328 0.09 20.34 5.19
N PRO A 329 -0.31 21.57 4.82
CA PRO A 329 -0.65 22.66 5.73
C PRO A 329 -2.01 22.44 6.41
N LYS A 330 -2.18 23.01 7.59
CA LYS A 330 -3.43 22.95 8.36
C LYS A 330 -4.63 23.44 7.56
N THR A 331 -4.43 24.40 6.67
CA THR A 331 -5.45 24.97 5.77
C THR A 331 -6.03 23.96 4.77
N ARG A 332 -5.38 22.82 4.54
CA ARG A 332 -5.95 21.72 3.73
C ARG A 332 -7.09 21.00 4.45
N TRP A 333 -7.13 21.08 5.77
CA TRP A 333 -8.10 20.40 6.61
C TRP A 333 -9.24 21.34 6.95
N ALA A 334 -10.48 20.82 6.93
CA ALA A 334 -11.65 21.59 7.32
C ALA A 334 -11.46 22.12 8.74
N ASN A 335 -11.57 23.45 8.92
CA ASN A 335 -11.35 24.13 10.20
C ASN A 335 -9.97 23.84 10.85
N ASN A 336 -8.94 23.56 10.04
CA ASN A 336 -7.60 23.17 10.53
C ASN A 336 -7.63 21.94 11.46
N PHE A 337 -8.50 20.97 11.13
CA PHE A 337 -8.73 19.81 11.98
C PHE A 337 -8.74 18.49 11.18
N MET A 338 -7.93 17.53 11.62
CA MET A 338 -7.86 16.18 11.06
C MET A 338 -8.92 15.28 11.70
N ASP A 339 -9.92 14.89 10.91
CA ASP A 339 -10.97 13.93 11.27
C ASP A 339 -10.59 12.47 10.96
N LYS A 340 -9.41 12.27 10.37
CA LYS A 340 -8.86 10.97 9.96
C LYS A 340 -7.34 11.04 9.82
N ALA A 341 -6.69 9.89 9.85
CA ALA A 341 -5.27 9.76 9.54
C ALA A 341 -4.96 10.12 8.08
N ASP A 342 -3.79 10.72 7.83
CA ASP A 342 -3.25 10.93 6.50
C ASP A 342 -2.17 9.88 6.20
N GLY A 343 -2.55 8.76 5.59
CA GLY A 343 -1.62 7.68 5.25
C GLY A 343 -0.58 8.05 4.19
N GLU A 344 -0.79 9.17 3.47
CA GLU A 344 0.09 9.66 2.40
C GLU A 344 1.02 10.79 2.87
N HIS A 345 1.02 11.13 4.17
CA HIS A 345 1.92 12.14 4.71
C HIS A 345 3.42 11.90 4.36
N PRO A 346 3.94 10.66 4.28
CA PRO A 346 5.36 10.49 3.95
C PRO A 346 5.66 10.84 2.49
N LYS A 347 4.74 10.55 1.56
CA LYS A 347 4.87 11.01 0.17
C LYS A 347 4.72 12.53 0.05
N LYS A 348 3.82 13.13 0.85
CA LYS A 348 3.56 14.58 0.85
C LYS A 348 4.68 15.40 1.48
N SER A 349 5.48 14.82 2.38
CA SER A 349 6.64 15.49 2.99
C SER A 349 7.81 15.65 2.01
N LEU A 350 7.95 14.80 1.00
CA LEU A 350 9.05 14.85 0.02
C LEU A 350 9.26 16.22 -0.68
N PRO A 351 8.24 16.88 -1.28
CA PRO A 351 8.41 18.21 -1.84
C PRO A 351 8.74 19.28 -0.79
N MET A 352 8.25 19.12 0.45
CA MET A 352 8.55 20.01 1.57
C MET A 352 10.02 19.88 2.01
N LEU A 353 10.50 18.65 2.16
CA LEU A 353 11.90 18.35 2.45
C LEU A 353 12.82 18.92 1.38
N LYS A 354 12.45 18.77 0.09
CA LYS A 354 13.20 19.39 -1.01
C LYS A 354 13.31 20.90 -0.81
N ARG A 355 12.22 21.58 -0.48
CA ARG A 355 12.23 23.02 -0.21
C ARG A 355 13.12 23.37 0.99
N ILE A 356 12.90 22.74 2.14
CA ILE A 356 13.67 22.99 3.38
C ILE A 356 15.17 22.81 3.14
N LEU A 357 15.58 21.72 2.49
CA LEU A 357 16.99 21.39 2.26
C LEU A 357 17.66 22.27 1.19
N THR A 358 16.89 22.85 0.26
CA THR A 358 17.42 23.73 -0.81
C THR A 358 17.29 25.21 -0.53
N GLU A 359 16.36 25.63 0.33
CA GLU A 359 16.09 27.03 0.65
C GLU A 359 16.52 27.38 2.08
N ASP A 360 16.11 26.60 3.07
CA ASP A 360 16.29 26.98 4.48
C ASP A 360 17.66 26.58 5.03
N LEU A 361 18.09 25.35 4.76
CA LEU A 361 19.37 24.80 5.24
C LEU A 361 20.51 25.11 4.27
N PRO A 362 21.78 25.14 4.72
CA PRO A 362 22.93 25.22 3.81
C PRO A 362 23.10 23.93 3.00
N VAL A 363 24.05 23.90 2.06
CA VAL A 363 24.43 22.65 1.38
C VAL A 363 24.96 21.67 2.42
N LEU A 364 24.29 20.53 2.56
CA LEU A 364 24.69 19.44 3.45
C LEU A 364 25.39 18.32 2.67
N PRO A 365 26.24 17.52 3.32
CA PRO A 365 26.78 16.30 2.72
C PRO A 365 25.67 15.38 2.21
N PRO A 366 25.85 14.70 1.06
CA PRO A 366 24.83 13.84 0.46
C PRO A 366 24.24 12.78 1.40
N ASP A 367 25.06 12.21 2.27
CA ASP A 367 24.61 11.21 3.25
C ASP A 367 23.69 11.82 4.32
N LEU A 368 23.94 13.05 4.80
CA LEU A 368 23.05 13.71 5.75
C LEU A 368 21.71 14.10 5.10
N VAL A 369 21.75 14.56 3.84
CA VAL A 369 20.53 14.79 3.03
C VAL A 369 19.70 13.51 2.97
N ARG A 370 20.32 12.40 2.57
CA ARG A 370 19.65 11.09 2.49
C ARG A 370 19.05 10.68 3.83
N LYS A 371 19.78 10.80 4.93
CA LYS A 371 19.32 10.44 6.29
C LYS A 371 18.12 11.27 6.74
N ILE A 372 18.13 12.59 6.55
CA ILE A 372 16.99 13.47 6.88
C ILE A 372 15.75 13.05 6.07
N VAL A 373 15.90 12.90 4.75
CA VAL A 373 14.79 12.51 3.88
C VAL A 373 14.27 11.12 4.25
N MET A 374 15.15 10.17 4.56
CA MET A 374 14.80 8.80 4.94
C MET A 374 13.99 8.79 6.23
N LEU A 375 14.48 9.47 7.28
CA LEU A 375 13.83 9.48 8.59
C LEU A 375 12.43 10.08 8.54
N VAL A 376 12.20 11.11 7.70
CA VAL A 376 10.88 11.76 7.56
C VAL A 376 9.96 11.01 6.59
N THR A 377 10.50 10.30 5.59
CA THR A 377 9.68 9.58 4.59
C THR A 377 9.31 8.16 5.05
N TYR A 378 10.04 7.61 6.02
CA TYR A 378 9.87 6.24 6.51
C TYR A 378 9.76 6.21 8.05
N ASP A 379 9.27 7.29 8.65
CA ASP A 379 9.00 7.43 10.08
C ASP A 379 8.05 6.33 10.59
N ASP A 380 7.02 6.02 9.80
CA ASP A 380 6.00 5.00 10.10
C ASP A 380 6.44 3.55 9.79
N LEU A 381 7.53 3.35 9.06
CA LEU A 381 7.86 2.07 8.42
C LEU A 381 8.02 0.92 9.42
N LEU A 382 8.82 1.11 10.48
CA LEU A 382 9.07 0.04 11.46
C LEU A 382 7.78 -0.34 12.20
N GLY A 383 6.97 0.65 12.57
CA GLY A 383 5.67 0.41 13.18
C GLY A 383 4.72 -0.34 12.25
N GLU A 384 4.68 0.02 10.97
CA GLU A 384 3.84 -0.64 9.98
C GLU A 384 4.30 -2.07 9.64
N ILE A 385 5.60 -2.35 9.64
CA ILE A 385 6.11 -3.71 9.46
C ILE A 385 5.65 -4.61 10.61
N VAL A 386 5.85 -4.15 11.85
CA VAL A 386 5.55 -4.95 13.05
C VAL A 386 4.05 -5.09 13.29
N ALA A 387 3.25 -4.06 13.00
CA ALA A 387 1.84 -4.02 13.40
C ALA A 387 0.83 -4.19 12.24
N LYS A 388 1.20 -3.89 10.99
CA LYS A 388 0.25 -3.81 9.86
C LYS A 388 0.60 -4.71 8.68
N GLY A 389 1.70 -5.46 8.76
CA GLY A 389 2.11 -6.41 7.72
C GLY A 389 2.74 -5.74 6.50
N ARG A 390 3.36 -4.56 6.66
CA ARG A 390 4.22 -3.98 5.63
C ARG A 390 5.48 -4.83 5.47
N ASN A 391 5.95 -5.02 4.25
CA ASN A 391 7.03 -5.94 3.94
C ASN A 391 8.38 -5.36 4.37
N LYS A 392 9.13 -6.10 5.20
CA LYS A 392 10.45 -5.69 5.72
C LYS A 392 11.52 -5.48 4.64
N SER A 393 11.35 -6.02 3.43
CA SER A 393 12.25 -5.71 2.30
C SER A 393 12.39 -4.21 2.05
N GLN A 394 11.31 -3.44 2.23
CA GLN A 394 11.33 -1.98 2.09
C GLN A 394 12.33 -1.31 3.04
N LEU A 395 12.51 -1.85 4.26
CA LEU A 395 13.52 -1.37 5.21
C LEU A 395 14.94 -1.66 4.71
N PHE A 396 15.15 -2.84 4.13
CA PHE A 396 16.45 -3.24 3.59
C PHE A 396 16.84 -2.43 2.35
N ASP A 397 15.88 -1.92 1.59
CA ASP A 397 16.11 -1.12 0.39
C ASP A 397 16.53 0.33 0.71
N ILE A 398 16.30 0.80 1.94
CA ILE A 398 16.62 2.18 2.35
C ILE A 398 17.77 2.28 3.36
N VAL A 399 17.99 1.25 4.18
CA VAL A 399 19.04 1.25 5.20
C VAL A 399 20.37 0.86 4.59
N THR A 400 21.35 1.74 4.75
CA THR A 400 22.70 1.58 4.19
C THR A 400 23.79 1.52 5.26
N SER A 401 23.49 1.89 6.51
CA SER A 401 24.46 1.88 7.61
C SER A 401 23.83 1.54 8.97
N PRO A 402 24.62 1.13 9.98
CA PRO A 402 24.12 0.92 11.35
C PRO A 402 23.45 2.16 11.95
N GLU A 403 23.95 3.35 11.61
CA GLU A 403 23.39 4.62 12.08
C GLU A 403 21.98 4.84 11.53
N ASP A 404 21.69 4.44 10.28
CA ASP A 404 20.35 4.57 9.68
C ASP A 404 19.30 3.84 10.52
N ILE A 405 19.55 2.56 10.83
CA ILE A 405 18.61 1.74 11.58
C ILE A 405 18.47 2.20 13.03
N ASN A 406 19.56 2.64 13.67
CA ASN A 406 19.49 3.16 15.03
C ASN A 406 18.66 4.45 15.11
N MET A 407 18.81 5.36 14.13
CA MET A 407 18.00 6.57 14.06
C MET A 407 16.52 6.28 13.76
N LEU A 408 16.23 5.36 12.83
CA LEU A 408 14.85 4.92 12.56
C LEU A 408 14.21 4.30 13.80
N VAL A 409 14.93 3.45 14.53
CA VAL A 409 14.42 2.86 15.79
C VAL A 409 14.15 3.93 16.84
N ALA A 410 15.04 4.90 17.01
CA ALA A 410 14.87 6.00 17.94
C ALA A 410 13.59 6.81 17.62
N LEU A 411 13.43 7.19 16.34
CA LEU A 411 12.29 7.96 15.87
C LEU A 411 10.98 7.17 16.00
N SER A 412 10.94 5.93 15.49
CA SER A 412 9.73 5.11 15.54
C SER A 412 9.29 4.79 16.98
N LYS A 413 10.22 4.48 17.90
CA LYS A 413 9.88 4.23 19.31
C LYS A 413 9.37 5.51 20.00
N ALA A 414 10.00 6.65 19.72
CA ALA A 414 9.58 7.94 20.27
C ALA A 414 8.19 8.35 19.76
N ASP A 415 7.92 8.20 18.47
CA ASP A 415 6.62 8.49 17.87
C ASP A 415 5.52 7.60 18.48
N ILE A 416 5.67 6.28 18.40
CA ILE A 416 4.72 5.31 18.97
C ILE A 416 4.52 5.55 20.47
N GLY A 417 5.60 5.80 21.21
CA GLY A 417 5.58 6.08 22.65
C GLY A 417 4.90 7.39 23.02
N SER A 418 4.96 8.40 22.15
CA SER A 418 4.27 9.68 22.35
C SER A 418 2.75 9.55 22.26
N LEU A 419 2.28 8.53 21.52
CA LEU A 419 0.86 8.23 21.33
C LEU A 419 0.33 7.25 22.36
N ASN A 420 1.04 6.14 22.59
CA ASN A 420 0.57 5.08 23.47
C ASN A 420 1.72 4.18 23.98
N GLN A 421 1.99 4.25 25.29
CA GLN A 421 3.02 3.45 25.96
C GLN A 421 2.73 1.94 25.98
N ILE A 422 1.46 1.53 26.03
CA ILE A 422 1.08 0.12 25.96
C ILE A 422 1.37 -0.43 24.57
N TRP A 423 1.02 0.34 23.53
CA TRP A 423 1.33 -0.03 22.15
C TRP A 423 2.85 -0.12 21.91
N LEU A 424 3.62 0.85 22.42
CA LEU A 424 5.08 0.79 22.39
C LEU A 424 5.62 -0.51 22.99
N ALA A 425 5.12 -0.91 24.16
CA ALA A 425 5.56 -2.15 24.82
C ALA A 425 5.25 -3.40 23.96
N GLN A 426 4.13 -3.41 23.22
CA GLN A 426 3.74 -4.51 22.36
C GLN A 426 4.62 -4.65 21.12
N VAL A 427 5.09 -3.53 20.54
CA VAL A 427 5.83 -3.55 19.27
C VAL A 427 7.34 -3.44 19.42
N SER A 428 7.85 -2.97 20.57
CA SER A 428 9.29 -2.72 20.78
C SER A 428 10.16 -3.94 20.51
N GLY A 429 9.74 -5.13 20.98
CA GLY A 429 10.48 -6.37 20.73
C GLY A 429 10.57 -6.70 19.23
N GLY A 430 9.49 -6.49 18.47
CA GLY A 430 9.50 -6.67 17.02
C GLY A 430 10.41 -5.68 16.30
N ILE A 431 10.41 -4.41 16.75
CA ILE A 431 11.31 -3.37 16.24
C ILE A 431 12.78 -3.74 16.49
N ASP A 432 13.10 -4.24 17.69
CA ASP A 432 14.46 -4.65 18.03
C ASP A 432 14.94 -5.88 17.23
N VAL A 433 14.03 -6.83 16.93
CA VAL A 433 14.32 -7.95 16.02
C VAL A 433 14.65 -7.42 14.62
N LEU A 434 13.85 -6.51 14.07
CA LEU A 434 14.14 -5.90 12.76
C LEU A 434 15.49 -5.18 12.75
N ARG A 435 15.82 -4.43 13.80
CA ARG A 435 17.13 -3.81 13.94
C ARG A 435 18.26 -4.82 13.84
N ASN A 436 18.15 -5.92 14.57
CA ASN A 436 19.18 -6.96 14.59
C ASN A 436 19.33 -7.65 13.23
N GLU A 437 18.23 -7.93 12.53
CA GLU A 437 18.26 -8.50 11.17
C GLU A 437 18.98 -7.56 10.19
N VAL A 438 18.69 -6.24 10.25
CA VAL A 438 19.36 -5.24 9.42
C VAL A 438 20.86 -5.19 9.71
N LEU A 439 21.25 -5.14 10.99
CA LEU A 439 22.65 -5.09 11.39
C LEU A 439 23.43 -6.35 10.94
N GLN A 440 22.81 -7.54 11.05
CA GLN A 440 23.41 -8.78 10.55
C GLN A 440 23.61 -8.73 9.03
N ARG A 441 22.60 -8.24 8.30
CA ARG A 441 22.68 -8.08 6.83
C ARG A 441 23.78 -7.11 6.42
N LEU A 442 23.93 -5.98 7.11
CA LEU A 442 25.00 -5.01 6.87
C LEU A 442 26.40 -5.58 7.13
N GLN A 443 26.53 -6.54 8.04
CA GLN A 443 27.78 -7.25 8.34
C GLN A 443 28.10 -8.38 7.36
N GLY A 444 27.23 -8.66 6.37
CA GLY A 444 27.40 -9.75 5.41
C GLY A 444 27.09 -11.16 5.97
N ASN A 445 26.54 -11.24 7.18
CA ASN A 445 26.15 -12.50 7.82
C ASN A 445 24.67 -12.79 7.52
N VAL A 446 24.38 -13.51 6.43
CA VAL A 446 23.02 -13.98 6.13
C VAL A 446 22.92 -15.47 6.45
N LEU A 447 22.07 -15.83 7.43
CA LEU A 447 21.50 -17.18 7.51
C LEU A 447 20.31 -17.22 6.54
N TRP A 448 20.39 -18.12 5.58
CA TRP A 448 19.36 -18.38 4.56
C TRP A 448 18.06 -18.92 5.17
#